data_AF-R5P5Z3-F1
#
_entry.id   AF-R5P5Z3-F1
#
_cell.length_a   1.000
_cell.length_b   1.000
_cell.length_c   1.000
_cell.angle_alpha   90.00
_cell.angle_beta   90.00
_cell.angle_gamma   90.00
#
_symmetry.space_group_name_H-M   'P 1'
#
loop_
_entity.id
_entity.type
_entity.pdbx_description
1 polymer ?
#
loop_
_entity_poly.entity_id
_entity_poly.type
_entity_poly.pdbx_seq_one_letter_code
_entity_poly.pdbx_strand_id
1 'polypeptide(L)'
;MEDKSEQDKIKNKQEEKALNQNRKEIEQDKAPSENNKLEQDIIPSVLKQQANWDALFFYQKSDVIYQLTFAFCDRFIHLYKDRTRDQVIQAARSCKQNIVEGLADGVTSTEMQLKLLNVARASLKETREDFEDYLKSRHLLFYRKGEDRYDKMLSYCRYHNKLEDYEPFFSKWSDEEMCNCAITLCHMVDKMLMSFLAKLDREFVTEGGIKERMYKARTGYRQKQDERLKQLEEENPRLIKQILDLKGQLEEQKEEQKRLMEEQKAQLEDALSLAAKWQAAYEDLKKRALKAYYEQQAEIERLKKDR
;
A
#
# COMPACT_ATOMS: atom_id res chain seq x y z
N MET A 1 -12.19 -46.01 51.70
CA MET A 1 -12.34 -44.56 51.50
C MET A 1 -11.60 -44.16 50.21
N GLU A 2 -12.01 -44.67 49.05
CA GLU A 2 -11.26 -44.45 47.79
C GLU A 2 -12.06 -43.79 46.66
N ASP A 3 -13.37 -43.57 46.83
CA ASP A 3 -14.24 -43.24 45.69
C ASP A 3 -14.39 -41.71 45.41
N LYS A 4 -13.98 -40.84 46.34
CA LYS A 4 -14.04 -39.37 46.10
C LYS A 4 -12.87 -38.82 45.28
N SER A 5 -11.69 -39.45 45.39
CA SER A 5 -10.48 -38.94 44.71
C SER A 5 -10.49 -39.19 43.20
N GLU A 6 -11.09 -40.28 42.75
CA GLU A 6 -11.22 -40.56 41.30
C GLU A 6 -12.30 -39.72 40.64
N GLN A 7 -13.43 -39.50 41.32
CA GLN A 7 -14.50 -38.63 40.81
C GLN A 7 -14.04 -37.17 40.65
N ASP A 8 -13.26 -36.65 41.60
CA ASP A 8 -12.70 -35.30 41.51
C ASP A 8 -11.65 -35.18 40.39
N LYS A 9 -10.86 -36.24 40.15
CA LYS A 9 -9.92 -36.28 39.02
C LYS A 9 -10.62 -36.34 37.67
N ILE A 10 -11.72 -37.07 37.56
CA ILE A 10 -12.51 -37.16 36.33
C ILE A 10 -13.20 -35.82 36.03
N LYS A 11 -13.75 -35.17 37.06
CA LYS A 11 -14.39 -33.85 36.92
C LYS A 11 -13.42 -32.77 36.49
N ASN A 12 -12.24 -32.69 37.12
CA ASN A 12 -11.18 -31.74 36.70
C ASN A 12 -10.72 -32.00 35.26
N LYS A 13 -10.61 -33.27 34.84
CA LYS A 13 -10.17 -33.62 33.48
C LYS A 13 -11.24 -33.31 32.42
N GLN A 14 -12.51 -33.31 32.80
CA GLN A 14 -13.63 -32.89 31.94
C GLN A 14 -13.73 -31.37 31.83
N GLU A 15 -13.54 -30.65 32.94
CA GLU A 15 -13.49 -29.17 32.96
C GLU A 15 -12.28 -28.64 32.16
N GLU A 16 -11.12 -29.26 32.28
CA GLU A 16 -9.91 -28.89 31.52
C GLU A 16 -10.06 -29.19 30.01
N LYS A 17 -10.81 -30.25 29.65
CA LYS A 17 -11.19 -30.52 28.26
C LYS A 17 -12.18 -29.47 27.72
N ALA A 18 -13.18 -29.07 28.51
CA ALA A 18 -14.14 -28.04 28.11
C ALA A 18 -13.48 -26.67 27.94
N LEU A 19 -12.54 -26.31 28.83
CA LEU A 19 -11.73 -25.09 28.72
C LEU A 19 -10.82 -25.09 27.49
N ASN A 20 -10.19 -26.21 27.18
CA ASN A 20 -9.37 -26.34 25.97
C ASN A 20 -10.20 -26.35 24.69
N GLN A 21 -11.43 -26.86 24.72
CA GLN A 21 -12.35 -26.83 23.60
C GLN A 21 -12.84 -25.40 23.31
N ASN A 22 -13.28 -24.68 24.35
CA ASN A 22 -13.62 -23.26 24.25
C ASN A 22 -12.44 -22.41 23.75
N ARG A 23 -11.21 -22.71 24.20
CA ARG A 23 -10.00 -22.01 23.73
C ARG A 23 -9.71 -22.27 22.25
N LYS A 24 -9.94 -23.49 21.77
CA LYS A 24 -9.79 -23.86 20.35
C LYS A 24 -10.88 -23.24 19.48
N GLU A 25 -12.12 -23.13 19.98
CA GLU A 25 -13.22 -22.46 19.28
C GLU A 25 -12.96 -20.94 19.17
N ILE A 26 -12.44 -20.30 20.23
CA ILE A 26 -12.01 -18.89 20.21
C ILE A 26 -10.79 -18.66 19.28
N GLU A 27 -9.89 -19.64 19.16
CA GLU A 27 -8.74 -19.58 18.24
C GLU A 27 -9.11 -19.90 16.78
N GLN A 28 -10.15 -20.70 16.53
CA GLN A 28 -10.66 -20.98 15.18
C GLN A 28 -11.49 -19.82 14.61
N ASP A 29 -12.15 -19.03 15.45
CA ASP A 29 -12.81 -17.78 15.05
C ASP A 29 -11.85 -16.60 14.82
N LYS A 30 -10.55 -16.76 15.13
CA LYS A 30 -9.50 -15.88 14.62
C LYS A 30 -9.13 -16.26 13.18
N ALA A 31 -10.10 -16.22 12.28
CA ALA A 31 -9.77 -15.90 10.89
C ALA A 31 -8.98 -14.58 10.92
N PRO A 32 -7.86 -14.44 10.18
CA PRO A 32 -7.23 -13.15 10.03
C PRO A 32 -8.29 -12.24 9.42
N SER A 33 -8.84 -11.32 10.22
CA SER A 33 -9.89 -10.44 9.75
C SER A 33 -9.37 -9.73 8.50
N GLU A 34 -10.11 -9.79 7.40
CA GLU A 34 -9.76 -9.03 6.18
C GLU A 34 -9.58 -7.52 6.50
N ASN A 35 -10.16 -7.05 7.61
CA ASN A 35 -9.93 -5.74 8.21
C ASN A 35 -8.44 -5.43 8.49
N ASN A 36 -7.62 -6.40 8.86
CA ASN A 36 -6.21 -6.14 9.23
C ASN A 36 -5.33 -5.82 8.01
N LYS A 37 -5.70 -6.33 6.82
CA LYS A 37 -5.06 -5.94 5.54
C LYS A 37 -5.54 -4.55 5.08
N LEU A 38 -6.84 -4.26 5.26
CA LEU A 38 -7.39 -2.93 4.95
C LEU A 38 -6.82 -1.83 5.87
N GLU A 39 -6.51 -2.11 7.14
CA GLU A 39 -5.92 -1.12 8.06
C GLU A 39 -4.47 -0.75 7.70
N GLN A 40 -3.67 -1.68 7.19
CA GLN A 40 -2.28 -1.40 6.77
C GLN A 40 -2.20 -0.54 5.51
N ASP A 41 -3.18 -0.63 4.61
CA ASP A 41 -3.24 0.15 3.37
C ASP A 41 -3.78 1.59 3.55
N ILE A 42 -4.30 1.94 4.73
CA ILE A 42 -4.93 3.25 5.00
C ILE A 42 -3.96 4.26 5.63
N ILE A 43 -2.84 3.82 6.23
CA ILE A 43 -1.90 4.73 6.91
C ILE A 43 -0.96 5.36 5.88
N PRO A 44 -1.10 6.67 5.57
CA PRO A 44 -0.22 7.31 4.60
C PRO A 44 1.20 7.34 5.14
N SER A 45 2.18 6.90 4.34
CA SER A 45 3.58 7.08 4.68
C SER A 45 3.90 8.58 4.72
N VAL A 46 4.44 9.04 5.84
CA VAL A 46 4.82 10.45 6.05
C VAL A 46 6.24 10.74 5.52
N LEU A 47 7.04 9.68 5.32
CA LEU A 47 8.40 9.78 4.83
C LEU A 47 8.41 10.03 3.32
N LYS A 48 9.27 10.96 2.89
CA LYS A 48 9.52 11.15 1.45
C LYS A 48 10.25 9.91 0.92
N GLN A 49 9.94 9.50 -0.32
CA GLN A 49 10.73 8.46 -0.97
C GLN A 49 12.16 8.97 -1.17
N GLN A 50 13.14 8.11 -0.90
CA GLN A 50 14.54 8.44 -1.11
C GLN A 50 14.77 8.70 -2.61
N ALA A 51 15.32 9.88 -2.93
CA ALA A 51 15.66 10.19 -4.31
C ALA A 51 16.83 9.33 -4.76
N ASN A 52 16.75 8.75 -5.96
CA ASN A 52 17.88 8.10 -6.59
C ASN A 52 18.91 9.18 -7.00
N TRP A 53 19.92 9.40 -6.17
CA TRP A 53 20.95 10.41 -6.40
C TRP A 53 21.75 10.16 -7.68
N ASP A 54 21.97 8.90 -8.07
CA ASP A 54 22.70 8.55 -9.30
C ASP A 54 21.97 9.04 -10.55
N ALA A 55 20.65 9.23 -10.49
CA ALA A 55 19.87 9.79 -11.59
C ALA A 55 19.93 11.33 -11.68
N LEU A 56 20.43 12.02 -10.65
CA LEU A 56 20.46 13.48 -10.62
C LEU A 56 21.65 14.01 -11.43
N PHE A 57 21.36 14.80 -12.45
CA PHE A 57 22.40 15.34 -13.34
C PHE A 57 23.46 16.18 -12.61
N PHE A 58 23.10 16.90 -11.54
CA PHE A 58 24.08 17.65 -10.76
C PHE A 58 25.02 16.73 -9.96
N TYR A 59 24.52 15.58 -9.49
CA TYR A 59 25.37 14.57 -8.86
C TYR A 59 26.29 13.92 -9.88
N GLN A 60 25.77 13.52 -11.05
CA GLN A 60 26.58 12.95 -12.13
C GLN A 60 27.73 13.90 -12.52
N LYS A 61 27.44 15.20 -12.69
CA LYS A 61 28.47 16.21 -12.96
C LYS A 61 29.44 16.42 -11.79
N SER A 62 28.97 16.37 -10.54
CA SER A 62 29.86 16.40 -9.37
C SER A 62 30.81 15.21 -9.32
N ASP A 63 30.38 14.04 -9.78
CA ASP A 63 31.26 12.87 -9.93
C ASP A 63 32.30 13.09 -11.03
N VAL A 64 31.89 13.62 -12.19
CA VAL A 64 32.82 14.04 -13.26
C VAL A 64 33.87 15.01 -12.73
N ILE A 65 33.45 16.04 -11.98
CA ILE A 65 34.37 17.02 -11.38
C ILE A 65 35.38 16.33 -10.46
N TYR A 66 34.93 15.41 -9.59
CA TYR A 66 35.84 14.67 -8.71
C TYR A 66 36.89 13.86 -9.49
N GLN A 67 36.46 13.09 -10.50
CA GLN A 67 37.38 12.27 -11.30
C GLN A 67 38.32 13.13 -12.15
N LEU A 68 37.81 14.23 -12.72
CA LEU A 68 38.61 15.21 -13.45
C LEU A 68 39.66 15.83 -12.52
N THR A 69 39.27 16.26 -11.32
CA THR A 69 40.20 16.80 -10.32
C THR A 69 41.28 15.79 -9.97
N PHE A 70 40.92 14.52 -9.77
CA PHE A 70 41.90 13.47 -9.49
C PHE A 70 42.91 13.31 -10.64
N ALA A 71 42.42 13.19 -11.88
CA ALA A 71 43.26 13.05 -13.07
C ALA A 71 44.13 14.31 -13.33
N PHE A 72 43.57 15.50 -13.10
CA PHE A 72 44.29 16.76 -13.20
C PHE A 72 45.44 16.83 -12.19
N CYS A 73 45.14 16.53 -10.93
CA CYS A 73 46.12 16.52 -9.87
C CYS A 73 47.23 15.49 -10.12
N ASP A 74 46.90 14.33 -10.67
CA ASP A 74 47.89 13.30 -11.00
C ASP A 74 48.85 13.73 -12.13
N ARG A 75 48.33 14.47 -13.11
CA ARG A 75 49.10 14.89 -14.29
C ARG A 75 49.88 16.19 -14.10
N PHE A 76 49.32 17.16 -13.37
CA PHE A 76 49.80 18.54 -13.38
C PHE A 76 50.22 19.09 -12.01
N ILE A 77 49.93 18.38 -10.92
CA ILE A 77 50.30 18.78 -9.56
C ILE A 77 51.36 17.83 -8.99
N HIS A 78 52.50 18.39 -8.58
CA HIS A 78 53.64 17.59 -8.14
C HIS A 78 53.39 16.93 -6.78
N LEU A 79 53.44 15.60 -6.73
CA LEU A 79 53.07 14.74 -5.60
C LEU A 79 53.71 15.12 -4.25
N TYR A 80 54.99 15.49 -4.25
CA TYR A 80 55.78 15.71 -3.02
C TYR A 80 55.97 17.17 -2.61
N LYS A 81 55.47 18.13 -3.39
CA LYS A 81 55.77 19.55 -3.18
C LYS A 81 54.55 20.41 -2.88
N ASP A 82 53.35 19.85 -3.02
CA ASP A 82 52.13 20.64 -3.05
C ASP A 82 51.02 20.05 -2.17
N ARG A 83 50.88 20.60 -0.95
CA ARG A 83 49.76 20.27 -0.04
C ARG A 83 48.40 20.58 -0.68
N THR A 84 48.39 21.43 -1.70
CA THR A 84 47.19 21.79 -2.46
C THR A 84 46.59 20.57 -3.17
N ARG A 85 47.37 19.56 -3.57
CA ARG A 85 46.84 18.37 -4.25
C ARG A 85 45.71 17.69 -3.46
N ASP A 86 45.98 17.35 -2.21
CA ASP A 86 45.01 16.65 -1.36
C ASP A 86 43.84 17.57 -1.00
N GLN A 87 44.08 18.88 -0.88
CA GLN A 87 43.03 19.86 -0.58
C GLN A 87 42.01 19.96 -1.73
N VAL A 88 42.46 20.11 -2.98
CA VAL A 88 41.54 20.20 -4.13
C VAL A 88 40.76 18.89 -4.31
N ILE A 89 41.44 17.74 -4.20
CA ILE A 89 40.78 16.42 -4.30
C ILE A 89 39.73 16.24 -3.20
N GLN A 90 40.03 16.64 -1.96
CA GLN A 90 39.09 16.54 -0.86
C GLN A 90 37.92 17.52 -0.99
N ALA A 91 38.13 18.73 -1.50
CA ALA A 91 37.04 19.67 -1.79
C ALA A 91 36.06 19.08 -2.82
N ALA A 92 36.58 18.54 -3.94
CA ALA A 92 35.77 17.91 -4.97
C ALA A 92 35.03 16.67 -4.45
N ARG A 93 35.70 15.83 -3.64
CA ARG A 93 35.10 14.66 -2.98
C ARG A 93 33.99 15.08 -2.01
N SER A 94 34.25 16.09 -1.19
CA SER A 94 33.31 16.63 -0.20
C SER A 94 32.03 17.10 -0.87
N CYS A 95 32.11 17.73 -2.04
CA CYS A 95 30.93 18.15 -2.80
C CYS A 95 29.99 16.97 -3.11
N LYS A 96 30.49 15.91 -3.76
CA LYS A 96 29.65 14.76 -4.14
C LYS A 96 29.14 13.98 -2.92
N GLN A 97 29.94 13.86 -1.85
CA GLN A 97 29.52 13.15 -0.63
C GLN A 97 28.39 13.87 0.10
N ASN A 98 28.51 15.18 0.29
CA ASN A 98 27.46 15.98 0.92
C ASN A 98 26.14 16.00 0.12
N ILE A 99 26.20 15.83 -1.21
CA ILE A 99 24.99 15.62 -2.03
C ILE A 99 24.31 14.30 -1.67
N VAL A 100 25.06 13.19 -1.59
CA VAL A 100 24.52 11.86 -1.27
C VAL A 100 23.95 11.85 0.15
N GLU A 101 24.73 12.31 1.12
CA GLU A 101 24.32 12.40 2.53
C GLU A 101 23.08 13.30 2.67
N GLY A 102 23.07 14.47 2.02
CA GLY A 102 21.94 15.39 2.06
C GLY A 102 20.64 14.81 1.49
N LEU A 103 20.73 13.97 0.45
CA LEU A 103 19.57 13.30 -0.15
C LEU A 103 19.10 12.12 0.69
N ALA A 104 20.01 11.36 1.31
CA ALA A 104 19.67 10.26 2.20
C ALA A 104 19.01 10.76 3.49
N ASP A 105 19.62 11.74 4.15
CA ASP A 105 19.13 12.30 5.40
C ASP A 105 17.88 13.17 5.21
N GLY A 106 17.69 13.75 4.01
CA GLY A 106 16.52 14.53 3.64
C GLY A 106 15.18 13.81 3.72
N VAL A 107 15.20 12.47 3.72
CA VAL A 107 14.02 11.64 3.98
C VAL A 107 13.45 11.89 5.38
N THR A 108 14.34 12.15 6.35
CA THR A 108 14.01 12.28 7.78
C THR A 108 14.18 13.70 8.32
N SER A 109 14.96 14.56 7.64
CA SER A 109 15.16 15.95 8.03
C SER A 109 15.45 16.88 6.84
N THR A 110 14.49 17.74 6.53
CA THR A 110 14.67 18.83 5.53
C THR A 110 15.75 19.81 5.95
N GLU A 111 15.89 20.10 7.25
CA GLU A 111 16.94 20.98 7.77
C GLU A 111 18.35 20.41 7.49
N MET A 112 18.54 19.11 7.76
CA MET A 112 19.82 18.43 7.53
C MET A 112 20.16 18.38 6.04
N GLN A 113 19.17 18.09 5.19
CA GLN A 113 19.32 18.15 3.73
C GLN A 113 19.76 19.53 3.25
N LEU A 114 19.09 20.61 3.68
CA LEU A 114 19.46 21.98 3.30
C LEU A 114 20.88 22.32 3.78
N LYS A 115 21.25 21.91 4.99
CA LYS A 115 22.60 22.12 5.52
C LYS A 115 23.67 21.41 4.68
N LEU A 116 23.51 20.12 4.44
CA LEU A 116 24.48 19.32 3.69
C LEU A 116 24.61 19.79 2.24
N LEU A 117 23.49 20.14 1.58
CA LEU A 117 23.54 20.70 0.23
C LEU A 117 24.23 22.08 0.19
N ASN A 118 24.13 22.89 1.24
CA ASN A 118 24.92 24.12 1.35
C ASN A 118 26.41 23.85 1.55
N VAL A 119 26.78 22.82 2.32
CA VAL A 119 28.18 22.37 2.45
C VAL A 119 28.72 21.84 1.11
N ALA A 120 27.90 21.11 0.35
CA ALA A 120 28.26 20.66 -1.00
C ALA A 120 28.57 21.84 -1.93
N ARG A 121 27.78 22.92 -1.87
CA ARG A 121 28.02 24.14 -2.63
C ARG A 121 29.28 24.88 -2.20
N ALA A 122 29.54 24.97 -0.90
CA ALA A 122 30.78 25.54 -0.40
C ALA A 122 32.00 24.77 -0.91
N SER A 123 31.97 23.44 -0.82
CA SER A 123 33.05 22.57 -1.31
C SER A 123 33.25 22.67 -2.83
N LEU A 124 32.16 22.82 -3.59
CA LEU A 124 32.22 23.06 -5.04
C LEU A 124 32.85 24.42 -5.38
N LYS A 125 32.54 25.44 -4.58
CA LYS A 125 33.10 26.77 -4.74
C LYS A 125 34.60 26.76 -4.47
N GLU A 126 35.06 26.08 -3.43
CA GLU A 126 36.49 25.85 -3.14
C GLU A 126 37.18 25.17 -4.32
N THR A 127 36.61 24.05 -4.81
CA THR A 127 37.13 23.33 -5.98
C THR A 127 37.25 24.24 -7.21
N ARG A 128 36.26 25.11 -7.46
CA ARG A 128 36.31 26.07 -8.57
C ARG A 128 37.40 27.11 -8.36
N GLU A 129 37.53 27.67 -7.16
CA GLU A 129 38.55 28.65 -6.82
C GLU A 129 39.96 28.06 -7.01
N ASP A 130 40.18 26.80 -6.64
CA ASP A 130 41.45 26.10 -6.89
C ASP A 130 41.82 26.03 -8.37
N PHE A 131 40.87 25.71 -9.26
CA PHE A 131 41.10 25.70 -10.70
C PHE A 131 41.31 27.11 -11.27
N GLU A 132 40.57 28.11 -10.78
CA GLU A 132 40.76 29.51 -11.18
C GLU A 132 42.14 30.02 -10.77
N ASP A 133 42.60 29.67 -9.57
CA ASP A 133 43.91 30.09 -9.07
C ASP A 133 45.05 29.33 -9.75
N TYR A 134 44.84 28.08 -10.14
CA TYR A 134 45.78 27.37 -11.01
C TYR A 134 45.98 28.12 -12.34
N LEU A 135 44.89 28.51 -13.01
CA LEU A 135 44.97 29.27 -14.27
C LEU A 135 45.70 30.61 -14.08
N LYS A 136 45.33 31.38 -13.04
CA LYS A 136 45.95 32.69 -12.75
C LYS A 136 47.44 32.57 -12.44
N SER A 137 47.81 31.65 -11.55
CA SER A 137 49.19 31.49 -11.08
C SER A 137 50.16 31.03 -12.18
N ARG A 138 49.64 30.39 -13.23
CA ARG A 138 50.42 29.90 -14.38
C ARG A 138 50.22 30.72 -15.65
N HIS A 139 49.50 31.85 -15.56
CA HIS A 139 49.21 32.74 -16.69
C HIS A 139 48.51 32.05 -17.88
N LEU A 140 47.65 31.07 -17.58
CA LEU A 140 46.81 30.39 -18.56
C LEU A 140 45.51 31.17 -18.82
N LEU A 141 44.85 30.88 -19.93
CA LEU A 141 43.68 31.63 -20.38
C LEU A 141 42.37 31.05 -19.85
N PHE A 142 41.53 31.94 -19.31
CA PHE A 142 40.11 31.67 -19.13
C PHE A 142 39.39 31.71 -20.47
N TYR A 143 38.57 30.70 -20.75
CA TYR A 143 37.72 30.66 -21.93
C TYR A 143 36.57 31.63 -21.75
N ARG A 144 36.36 32.51 -22.73
CA ARG A 144 35.38 33.60 -22.64
C ARG A 144 34.20 33.38 -23.58
N LYS A 145 33.04 33.88 -23.16
CA LYS A 145 31.85 33.91 -23.99
C LYS A 145 32.12 34.63 -25.31
N GLY A 146 31.76 33.99 -26.42
CA GLY A 146 32.02 34.48 -27.78
C GLY A 146 33.26 33.88 -28.44
N GLU A 147 34.06 33.08 -27.72
CA GLU A 147 35.11 32.25 -28.31
C GLU A 147 34.54 30.90 -28.76
N ASP A 148 34.89 30.43 -29.97
CA ASP A 148 34.43 29.15 -30.51
C ASP A 148 34.74 27.96 -29.58
N ARG A 149 35.93 27.95 -28.96
CA ARG A 149 36.33 26.95 -27.96
C ARG A 149 35.44 26.95 -26.71
N TYR A 150 35.06 28.14 -26.24
CA TYR A 150 34.17 28.29 -25.08
C TYR A 150 32.77 27.77 -25.41
N ASP A 151 32.21 28.15 -26.56
CA ASP A 151 30.86 27.78 -26.94
C ASP A 151 30.74 26.26 -27.19
N LYS A 152 31.75 25.64 -27.80
CA LYS A 152 31.83 24.18 -27.98
C LYS A 152 31.91 23.46 -26.65
N MET A 153 32.79 23.88 -25.74
CA MET A 153 32.93 23.30 -24.40
C MET A 153 31.63 23.46 -23.60
N LEU A 154 31.04 24.65 -23.59
CA LEU A 154 29.79 24.93 -22.89
C LEU A 154 28.65 24.07 -23.42
N SER A 155 28.54 23.93 -24.75
CA SER A 155 27.54 23.07 -25.40
C SER A 155 27.75 21.61 -25.02
N TYR A 156 28.99 21.11 -25.07
CA TYR A 156 29.32 19.74 -24.67
C TYR A 156 28.91 19.48 -23.22
N CYS A 157 29.33 20.36 -22.30
CA CYS A 157 29.02 20.24 -20.88
C CYS A 157 27.52 20.34 -20.59
N ARG A 158 26.70 20.98 -21.43
CA ARG A 158 25.25 21.04 -21.23
C ARG A 158 24.55 19.71 -21.48
N TYR A 159 25.02 18.93 -22.46
CA TYR A 159 24.34 17.72 -22.90
C TYR A 159 24.97 16.42 -22.36
N HIS A 160 26.17 16.49 -21.79
CA HIS A 160 26.88 15.34 -21.24
C HIS A 160 27.03 15.46 -19.72
N ASN A 161 26.67 14.41 -18.99
CA ASN A 161 26.62 14.45 -17.53
C ASN A 161 27.52 13.41 -16.88
N LYS A 162 27.82 12.31 -17.57
CA LYS A 162 28.40 11.13 -16.96
C LYS A 162 29.88 11.03 -17.24
N LEU A 163 30.59 10.29 -16.40
CA LEU A 163 32.05 10.13 -16.49
C LEU A 163 32.50 9.60 -17.85
N GLU A 164 31.76 8.67 -18.45
CA GLU A 164 32.12 8.04 -19.72
C GLU A 164 32.22 9.05 -20.88
N ASP A 165 31.52 10.18 -20.75
CA ASP A 165 31.56 11.27 -21.73
C ASP A 165 32.85 12.11 -21.60
N TYR A 166 33.55 12.08 -20.47
CA TYR A 166 34.69 12.98 -20.18
C TYR A 166 36.02 12.24 -20.04
N GLU A 167 36.01 11.04 -19.43
CA GLU A 167 37.20 10.24 -19.16
C GLU A 167 38.12 10.06 -20.40
N PRO A 168 37.62 9.81 -21.63
CA PRO A 168 38.47 9.67 -22.81
C PRO A 168 39.30 10.91 -23.17
N PHE A 169 38.97 12.07 -22.60
CA PHE A 169 39.70 13.32 -22.80
C PHE A 169 40.71 13.62 -21.68
N PHE A 170 40.60 12.98 -20.51
CA PHE A 170 41.45 13.28 -19.35
C PHE A 170 42.93 13.04 -19.58
N SER A 171 43.32 12.19 -20.54
CA SER A 171 44.72 11.98 -20.92
C SER A 171 45.18 12.90 -22.07
N LYS A 172 44.25 13.55 -22.77
CA LYS A 172 44.49 14.33 -23.99
C LYS A 172 44.51 15.83 -23.73
N TRP A 173 43.62 16.30 -22.86
CA TRP A 173 43.53 17.72 -22.55
C TRP A 173 44.80 18.24 -21.90
N SER A 174 45.14 19.47 -22.25
CA SER A 174 46.06 20.32 -21.52
C SER A 174 45.51 20.70 -20.14
N ASP A 175 46.36 21.24 -19.28
CA ASP A 175 45.95 21.79 -18.00
C ASP A 175 44.96 22.95 -18.17
N GLU A 176 45.17 23.84 -19.15
CA GLU A 176 44.24 24.91 -19.51
C GLU A 176 42.84 24.37 -19.87
N GLU A 177 42.76 23.33 -20.70
CA GLU A 177 41.48 22.72 -21.12
C GLU A 177 40.77 22.03 -19.93
N MET A 178 41.49 21.27 -19.11
CA MET A 178 40.92 20.61 -17.94
C MET A 178 40.39 21.62 -16.92
N CYS A 179 41.13 22.68 -16.63
CA CYS A 179 40.70 23.76 -15.74
C CYS A 179 39.43 24.44 -16.25
N ASN A 180 39.39 24.84 -17.53
CA ASN A 180 38.22 25.51 -18.10
C ASN A 180 36.98 24.61 -18.15
N CYS A 181 37.17 23.31 -18.42
CA CYS A 181 36.09 22.33 -18.35
C CYS A 181 35.56 22.20 -16.91
N ALA A 182 36.45 22.04 -15.94
CA ALA A 182 36.09 21.93 -14.52
C ALA A 182 35.34 23.16 -14.00
N ILE A 183 35.83 24.37 -14.29
CA ILE A 183 35.17 25.64 -13.91
C ILE A 183 33.76 25.71 -14.51
N THR A 184 33.62 25.31 -15.78
CA THR A 184 32.32 25.28 -16.47
C THR A 184 31.35 24.32 -15.81
N LEU A 185 31.80 23.11 -15.48
CA LEU A 185 31.01 22.12 -14.76
C LEU A 185 30.63 22.61 -13.35
N CYS A 186 31.56 23.23 -12.61
CA CYS A 186 31.29 23.82 -11.30
C CYS A 186 30.18 24.88 -11.37
N HIS A 187 30.19 25.76 -12.38
CA HIS A 187 29.12 26.74 -12.57
C HIS A 187 27.76 26.08 -12.87
N MET A 188 27.75 25.02 -13.69
CA MET A 188 26.52 24.27 -13.98
C MET A 188 25.98 23.60 -12.72
N VAL A 189 26.82 22.90 -11.98
CA VAL A 189 26.42 22.21 -10.74
C VAL A 189 25.91 23.20 -9.70
N ASP A 190 26.58 24.35 -9.49
CA ASP A 190 26.10 25.37 -8.55
C ASP A 190 24.71 25.90 -8.95
N LYS A 191 24.48 26.17 -10.24
CA LYS A 191 23.16 26.59 -10.73
C LYS A 191 22.09 25.53 -10.50
N MET A 192 22.41 24.26 -10.75
CA MET A 192 21.48 23.15 -10.54
C MET A 192 21.16 22.92 -9.06
N LEU A 193 22.19 22.97 -8.20
CA LEU A 193 22.03 22.91 -6.74
C LEU A 193 21.17 24.08 -6.23
N MET A 194 21.36 25.28 -6.76
CA MET A 194 20.54 26.43 -6.41
C MET A 194 19.07 26.27 -6.81
N SER A 195 18.79 25.79 -8.02
CA SER A 195 17.42 25.49 -8.45
C SER A 195 16.79 24.39 -7.59
N PHE A 196 17.57 23.38 -7.19
CA PHE A 196 17.10 22.31 -6.31
C PHE A 196 16.79 22.81 -4.89
N LEU A 197 17.67 23.63 -4.31
CA LEU A 197 17.46 24.27 -3.01
C LEU A 197 16.22 25.17 -3.01
N ALA A 198 16.01 25.96 -4.07
CA ALA A 198 14.81 26.78 -4.23
C ALA A 198 13.52 25.95 -4.39
N LYS A 199 13.63 24.70 -4.87
CA LYS A 199 12.51 23.76 -4.86
C LYS A 199 12.24 23.25 -3.45
N LEU A 200 13.28 22.82 -2.74
CA LEU A 200 13.17 22.35 -1.35
C LEU A 200 12.60 23.42 -0.41
N ASP A 201 13.01 24.67 -0.58
CA ASP A 201 12.47 25.80 0.19
C ASP A 201 10.96 25.98 -0.05
N ARG A 202 10.52 25.96 -1.32
CA ARG A 202 9.09 26.00 -1.66
C ARG A 202 8.32 24.80 -1.11
N GLU A 203 8.88 23.59 -1.20
CA GLU A 203 8.28 22.38 -0.62
C GLU A 203 8.17 22.51 0.91
N PHE A 204 9.18 23.05 1.59
CA PHE A 204 9.14 23.28 3.03
C PHE A 204 8.05 24.28 3.42
N VAL A 205 7.93 25.40 2.70
CA VAL A 205 6.89 26.42 2.96
C VAL A 205 5.48 25.88 2.70
N THR A 206 5.29 25.04 1.69
CA THR A 206 3.96 24.55 1.28
C THR A 206 3.52 23.28 1.99
N GLU A 207 4.44 22.37 2.28
CA GLU A 207 4.16 21.05 2.87
C GLU A 207 4.48 20.97 4.37
N GLY A 208 5.24 21.94 4.90
CA GLY A 208 5.75 21.94 6.27
C GLY A 208 6.89 20.92 6.49
N GLY A 209 7.49 20.97 7.68
CA GLY A 209 8.52 20.00 8.09
C GLY A 209 7.95 18.60 8.35
N ILE A 210 8.81 17.59 8.53
CA ILE A 210 8.38 16.21 8.80
C ILE A 210 7.53 16.11 10.07
N LYS A 211 7.86 16.86 11.12
CA LYS A 211 7.05 16.89 12.36
C LYS A 211 5.63 17.38 12.11
N GLU A 212 5.48 18.40 11.28
CA GLU A 212 4.17 18.96 10.91
C GLU A 212 3.38 17.97 10.05
N ARG A 213 4.03 17.34 9.08
CA ARG A 213 3.40 16.28 8.26
C ARG A 213 2.98 15.08 9.11
N MET A 214 3.81 14.66 10.07
CA MET A 214 3.50 13.57 11.00
C MET A 214 2.32 13.94 11.89
N TYR A 215 2.30 15.16 12.41
CA TYR A 215 1.20 15.65 13.21
C TYR A 215 -0.10 15.68 12.40
N LYS A 216 -0.08 16.25 11.20
CA LYS A 216 -1.23 16.33 10.29
C LYS A 216 -1.75 14.94 9.88
N ALA A 217 -0.85 14.01 9.59
CA ALA A 217 -1.23 12.62 9.27
C ALA A 217 -1.89 11.93 10.47
N ARG A 218 -1.31 12.11 11.67
CA ARG A 218 -1.84 11.54 12.91
C ARG A 218 -3.20 12.13 13.28
N THR A 219 -3.37 13.45 13.20
CA THR A 219 -4.64 14.11 13.55
C THR A 219 -5.72 13.77 12.53
N GLY A 220 -5.40 13.78 11.23
CA GLY A 220 -6.34 13.36 10.18
C GLY A 220 -6.77 11.91 10.31
N TYR A 221 -5.86 11.00 10.67
CA TYR A 221 -6.21 9.59 10.94
C TYR A 221 -7.18 9.47 12.12
N ARG A 222 -6.91 10.19 13.23
CA ARG A 222 -7.80 10.21 14.40
C ARG A 222 -9.19 10.76 14.07
N GLN A 223 -9.26 11.88 13.37
CA GLN A 223 -10.53 12.47 12.95
C GLN A 223 -11.36 11.50 12.10
N LYS A 224 -10.73 10.81 11.14
CA LYS A 224 -11.43 9.79 10.34
C LYS A 224 -11.92 8.62 11.20
N GLN A 225 -11.15 8.20 12.21
CA GLN A 225 -11.61 7.17 13.14
C GLN A 225 -12.78 7.65 13.99
N ASP A 226 -12.73 8.87 14.50
CA ASP A 226 -13.80 9.47 15.29
C ASP A 226 -15.08 9.64 14.46
N GLU A 227 -14.96 10.09 13.20
CA GLU A 227 -16.07 10.19 12.24
C GLU A 227 -16.68 8.81 11.93
N ARG A 228 -15.84 7.81 11.66
CA ARG A 228 -16.30 6.43 11.41
C ARG A 228 -16.99 5.85 12.63
N LEU A 229 -16.45 6.08 13.83
CA LEU A 229 -17.06 5.62 15.08
C LEU A 229 -18.43 6.27 15.27
N LYS A 230 -18.54 7.58 15.05
CA LYS A 230 -19.81 8.30 15.13
C LYS A 230 -20.84 7.78 14.13
N GLN A 231 -20.44 7.50 12.89
CA GLN A 231 -21.31 6.88 11.88
C GLN A 231 -21.83 5.51 12.35
N LEU A 232 -20.95 4.66 12.88
CA LEU A 232 -21.34 3.35 13.41
C LEU A 232 -22.27 3.47 14.63
N GLU A 233 -22.05 4.46 15.50
CA GLU A 233 -22.91 4.74 16.66
C GLU A 233 -24.32 5.21 16.24
N GLU A 234 -24.46 5.91 15.10
CA GLU A 234 -25.75 6.32 14.55
C GLU A 234 -26.46 5.19 13.79
N GLU A 235 -25.71 4.37 13.05
CA GLU A 235 -26.24 3.26 12.24
C GLU A 235 -26.65 2.05 13.09
N ASN A 236 -25.87 1.70 14.12
CA ASN A 236 -26.13 0.52 14.94
C ASN A 236 -27.55 0.48 15.55
N PRO A 237 -28.03 1.55 16.22
CA PRO A 237 -29.39 1.55 16.77
C PRO A 237 -30.47 1.45 15.68
N ARG A 238 -30.26 2.07 14.51
CA ARG A 238 -31.19 1.99 13.38
C ARG A 238 -31.28 0.57 12.84
N LEU A 239 -30.15 -0.10 12.63
CA LEU A 239 -30.10 -1.48 12.18
C LEU A 239 -30.71 -2.43 13.21
N ILE A 240 -30.43 -2.24 14.50
CA ILE A 240 -31.04 -3.03 15.58
C ILE A 240 -32.56 -2.88 15.55
N LYS A 241 -33.08 -1.66 15.41
CA LYS A 241 -34.53 -1.42 15.30
C LYS A 241 -35.11 -2.13 14.08
N GLN A 242 -34.46 -2.02 12.92
CA GLN A 242 -34.91 -2.66 11.68
C GLN A 242 -34.92 -4.19 11.78
N ILE A 243 -33.92 -4.78 12.46
CA ILE A 243 -33.88 -6.21 12.76
C ILE A 243 -35.03 -6.64 13.68
N LEU A 244 -35.36 -5.83 14.70
CA LEU A 244 -36.48 -6.10 15.59
C LEU A 244 -37.82 -6.07 14.86
N ASP A 245 -38.04 -5.05 14.02
CA ASP A 245 -39.27 -4.92 13.22
C ASP A 245 -39.42 -6.11 12.25
N LEU A 246 -38.35 -6.47 11.54
CA LEU A 246 -38.35 -7.63 10.63
C LEU A 246 -38.59 -8.95 11.37
N LYS A 247 -38.04 -9.12 12.58
CA LYS A 247 -38.31 -10.30 13.41
C LYS A 247 -39.79 -10.37 13.82
N GLY A 248 -40.41 -9.23 14.15
CA GLY A 248 -41.84 -9.15 14.46
C GLY A 248 -42.70 -9.58 13.28
N GLN A 249 -42.44 -9.01 12.09
CA GLN A 249 -43.15 -9.37 10.85
C GLN A 249 -42.99 -10.86 10.51
N LEU A 250 -41.79 -11.40 10.70
CA LEU A 250 -41.53 -12.83 10.46
C LEU A 250 -42.35 -13.72 11.39
N GLU A 251 -42.51 -13.33 12.66
CA GLU A 251 -43.28 -14.11 13.63
C GLU A 251 -44.78 -14.06 13.32
N GLU A 252 -45.31 -12.89 12.94
CA GLU A 252 -46.69 -12.75 12.45
C GLU A 252 -46.96 -13.64 11.23
N GLN A 253 -46.04 -13.64 10.25
CA GLN A 253 -46.15 -14.49 9.07
C GLN A 253 -46.13 -15.98 9.40
N LYS A 254 -45.33 -16.41 10.38
CA LYS A 254 -45.32 -17.80 10.83
C LYS A 254 -46.64 -18.19 11.49
N GLU A 255 -47.19 -17.30 12.31
CA GLU A 255 -48.47 -17.54 12.99
C GLU A 255 -49.62 -17.61 11.98
N GLU A 256 -49.62 -16.73 10.98
CA GLU A 256 -50.57 -16.76 9.87
C GLU A 256 -50.43 -18.04 9.02
N GLN A 257 -49.21 -18.43 8.65
CA GLN A 257 -48.97 -19.70 7.96
C GLN A 257 -49.47 -20.90 8.77
N LYS A 258 -49.25 -20.89 10.09
CA LYS A 258 -49.69 -21.97 10.97
C LYS A 258 -51.22 -22.07 10.99
N ARG A 259 -51.92 -20.94 11.10
CA ARG A 259 -53.40 -20.90 11.03
C ARG A 259 -53.91 -21.42 9.70
N LEU A 260 -53.31 -20.97 8.59
CA LEU A 260 -53.68 -21.41 7.25
C LEU A 260 -53.47 -22.93 7.08
N MET A 261 -52.37 -23.47 7.62
CA MET A 261 -52.08 -24.91 7.64
C MET A 261 -53.11 -25.70 8.47
N GLU A 262 -53.49 -25.21 9.65
CA GLU A 262 -54.52 -25.85 10.49
C GLU A 262 -55.89 -25.85 9.79
N GLU A 263 -56.25 -24.74 9.13
CA GLU A 263 -57.49 -24.63 8.35
C GLU A 263 -57.48 -25.57 7.14
N GLN A 264 -56.39 -25.63 6.37
CA GLN A 264 -56.23 -26.59 5.27
C GLN A 264 -56.32 -28.03 5.75
N LYS A 265 -55.73 -28.35 6.91
CA LYS A 265 -55.81 -29.68 7.50
C LYS A 265 -57.24 -30.05 7.89
N ALA A 266 -57.99 -29.14 8.49
CA ALA A 266 -59.41 -29.35 8.82
C ALA A 266 -60.26 -29.56 7.56
N GLN A 267 -60.07 -28.75 6.52
CA GLN A 267 -60.74 -28.94 5.23
C GLN A 267 -60.42 -30.29 4.58
N LEU A 268 -59.16 -30.73 4.69
CA LEU A 268 -58.74 -32.04 4.20
C LEU A 268 -59.41 -33.19 4.97
N GLU A 269 -59.50 -33.09 6.30
CA GLU A 269 -60.20 -34.08 7.13
C GLU A 269 -61.70 -34.16 6.79
N ASP A 270 -62.36 -33.02 6.60
CA ASP A 270 -63.76 -32.96 6.17
C ASP A 270 -63.95 -33.56 4.78
N ALA A 271 -63.07 -33.24 3.82
CA ALA A 271 -63.10 -33.81 2.48
C ALA A 271 -62.88 -35.34 2.50
N LEU A 272 -61.96 -35.84 3.32
CA LEU A 272 -61.70 -37.26 3.51
C LEU A 272 -62.91 -37.97 4.14
N SER A 273 -63.54 -37.36 5.14
CA SER A 273 -64.77 -37.87 5.77
C SER A 273 -65.92 -37.97 4.76
N LEU A 274 -66.09 -36.94 3.94
CA LEU A 274 -67.10 -36.91 2.88
C LEU A 274 -66.81 -37.98 1.82
N ALA A 275 -65.55 -38.10 1.37
CA ALA A 275 -65.12 -39.13 0.43
C ALA A 275 -65.37 -40.55 0.98
N ALA A 276 -65.07 -40.80 2.26
CA ALA A 276 -65.35 -42.07 2.91
C ALA A 276 -66.85 -42.40 2.93
N LYS A 277 -67.72 -41.42 3.20
CA LYS A 277 -69.18 -41.58 3.11
C LYS A 277 -69.64 -41.94 1.69
N TRP A 278 -69.14 -41.21 0.69
CA TRP A 278 -69.44 -41.51 -0.72
C TRP A 278 -68.95 -42.89 -1.15
N GLN A 279 -67.76 -43.29 -0.72
CA GLN A 279 -67.21 -44.61 -1.01
C GLN A 279 -68.04 -45.73 -0.36
N ALA A 280 -68.48 -45.54 0.89
CA ALA A 280 -69.38 -46.48 1.57
C ALA A 280 -70.73 -46.60 0.85
N ALA A 281 -71.32 -45.47 0.43
CA ALA A 281 -72.58 -45.46 -0.32
C ALA A 281 -72.45 -46.12 -1.71
N TYR A 282 -71.34 -45.90 -2.39
CA TYR A 282 -71.03 -46.53 -3.68
C TYR A 282 -70.86 -48.05 -3.53
N GLU A 283 -70.11 -48.51 -2.53
CA GLU A 283 -69.93 -49.95 -2.28
C GLU A 283 -71.23 -50.64 -1.88
N ASP A 284 -72.08 -49.99 -1.08
CA ASP A 284 -73.43 -50.49 -0.78
C ASP A 284 -74.30 -50.61 -2.05
N LEU A 285 -74.32 -49.57 -2.88
CA LEU A 285 -75.05 -49.59 -4.15
C LEU A 285 -74.55 -50.69 -5.09
N LYS A 286 -73.22 -50.83 -5.21
CA LYS A 286 -72.57 -51.88 -5.99
C LYS A 286 -72.94 -53.27 -5.50
N LYS A 287 -72.93 -53.51 -4.18
CA LYS A 287 -73.39 -54.78 -3.58
C LYS A 287 -74.85 -55.06 -3.89
N ARG A 288 -75.73 -54.06 -3.76
CA ARG A 288 -77.16 -54.19 -4.09
C ARG A 288 -77.39 -54.49 -5.57
N ALA A 289 -76.72 -53.77 -6.47
CA ALA A 289 -76.80 -53.99 -7.90
C ALA A 289 -76.28 -55.38 -8.30
N LEU A 290 -75.17 -55.82 -7.73
CA LEU A 290 -74.59 -57.13 -7.99
C LEU A 290 -75.50 -58.27 -7.48
N LYS A 291 -76.10 -58.10 -6.30
CA LYS A 291 -77.11 -59.02 -5.75
C LYS A 291 -78.32 -59.11 -6.68
N ALA A 292 -78.87 -57.98 -7.12
CA ALA A 292 -80.00 -57.94 -8.05
C ALA A 292 -79.65 -58.58 -9.40
N TYR A 293 -78.44 -58.36 -9.92
CA TYR A 293 -77.97 -59.01 -11.15
C TYR A 293 -77.91 -60.54 -11.01
N TYR A 294 -77.31 -61.06 -9.93
CA TYR A 294 -77.25 -62.51 -9.71
C TYR A 294 -78.62 -63.12 -9.43
N GLU A 295 -79.52 -62.41 -8.73
CA GLU A 295 -80.92 -62.83 -8.56
C GLU A 295 -81.65 -62.90 -9.91
N GLN A 296 -81.49 -61.89 -10.77
CA GLN A 296 -82.04 -61.91 -12.14
C GLN A 296 -81.42 -63.02 -12.99
N GLN A 297 -80.12 -63.26 -12.89
CA GLN A 297 -79.43 -64.32 -13.62
C GLN A 297 -79.94 -65.71 -13.18
N ALA A 298 -80.12 -65.93 -11.88
CA ALA A 298 -80.69 -67.16 -11.34
C ALA A 298 -82.15 -67.36 -11.77
N GLU A 299 -82.93 -66.29 -11.84
CA GLU A 299 -84.31 -66.32 -12.34
C GLU A 299 -84.37 -66.65 -13.84
N ILE A 300 -83.50 -66.04 -14.65
CA ILE A 300 -83.37 -66.37 -16.08
C ILE A 300 -82.94 -67.83 -16.27
N GLU A 301 -82.02 -68.35 -15.46
CA GLU A 301 -81.62 -69.76 -15.51
C GLU A 301 -82.77 -70.70 -15.11
N ARG A 302 -83.58 -70.36 -14.11
CA ARG A 302 -84.81 -71.10 -13.78
C ARG A 302 -85.78 -71.12 -14.96
N LEU A 303 -86.07 -69.96 -15.54
CA LEU A 303 -86.99 -69.83 -16.68
C LEU A 303 -86.47 -70.52 -17.96
N LYS A 304 -85.16 -70.72 -18.10
CA LYS A 304 -84.55 -71.51 -19.20
C LYS A 304 -84.58 -73.01 -18.96
N LYS A 305 -84.66 -73.49 -17.70
CA LYS A 305 -84.82 -74.91 -17.35
C LYS A 305 -86.25 -75.41 -17.50
N ASP A 306 -87.23 -74.52 -17.44
CA ASP A 306 -88.66 -74.82 -17.58
C ASP A 306 -89.18 -74.70 -19.04
N ARG A 307 -88.26 -74.69 -20.02
CA ARG A 307 -88.54 -74.81 -21.46
C ARG A 307 -87.95 -76.11 -22.00
#